data_AF-A0A926YR81-F1
#
_entry.id   AF-A0A926YR81-F1
#
_cell.length_a   1.000
_cell.length_b   1.000
_cell.length_c   1.000
_cell.angle_alpha   90.00
_cell.angle_beta   90.00
_cell.angle_gamma   90.00
#
_symmetry.space_group_name_H-M   'P 1'
#
loop_
_entity.id
_entity.type
_entity.pdbx_description
1 polymer ?
#
loop_
_entity_poly.entity_id
_entity_poly.type
_entity_poly.pdbx_seq_one_letter_code
_entity_poly.pdbx_strand_id
1 'polypeptide(L)' 'MTDLNRGIMKFRGADSGAAIVLSACFILGGIAFLIVWALQTAYPLA' A
#
# COMPACT_ATOMS: atom_id res chain seq x y z
N MET A 1 17.75 -1.72 -1.27
CA MET A 1 17.33 -0.50 -0.54
C MET A 1 18.23 -0.29 0.69
N THR A 2 19.53 -0.15 0.49
CA THR A 2 20.48 -0.04 1.62
C THR A 2 20.53 1.39 2.19
N ASP A 3 20.19 2.40 1.39
CA ASP A 3 20.23 3.81 1.79
C ASP A 3 19.12 4.17 2.81
N LEU A 4 17.91 3.62 2.63
CA LEU A 4 16.79 3.77 3.58
C LEU A 4 17.06 3.12 4.94
N ASN A 5 18.02 2.17 5.03
CA ASN A 5 18.40 1.49 6.27
C ASN A 5 19.37 2.31 7.14
N ARG A 6 19.19 3.63 7.18
CA ARG A 6 20.04 4.57 7.93
C ARG A 6 19.19 5.50 8.80
N GLY A 7 19.80 5.98 9.89
CA GLY A 7 19.16 6.94 10.79
C GLY A 7 17.86 6.39 11.40
N ILE A 8 16.82 7.22 11.39
CA ILE A 8 15.53 6.92 12.02
C ILE A 8 14.64 5.97 11.22
N MET A 9 14.91 5.75 9.93
CA MET A 9 14.11 4.86 9.07
C MET A 9 14.64 3.42 9.01
N LYS A 10 15.58 3.08 9.92
CA LYS A 10 16.16 1.73 10.01
C LYS A 10 15.20 0.78 10.73
N PHE A 11 14.30 0.18 9.98
CA PHE A 11 13.36 -0.82 10.48
C PHE A 11 13.82 -2.24 10.13
N ARG A 12 14.01 -3.09 11.14
CA ARG A 12 14.44 -4.47 10.92
C ARG A 12 13.37 -5.26 10.17
N GLY A 13 13.75 -5.85 9.04
CA GLY A 13 12.88 -6.71 8.23
C GLY A 13 11.91 -5.97 7.31
N ALA A 14 11.91 -4.62 7.30
CA ALA A 14 11.03 -3.83 6.44
C ALA A 14 11.36 -4.01 4.95
N ASP A 15 12.64 -4.17 4.60
CA ASP A 15 13.07 -4.46 3.22
C ASP A 15 13.05 -5.96 2.87
N SER A 16 12.45 -6.81 3.72
CA SER A 16 12.26 -8.21 3.35
C SER A 16 11.23 -8.33 2.24
N GLY A 17 11.46 -9.23 1.28
CA GLY A 17 10.56 -9.41 0.13
C GLY A 17 9.11 -9.71 0.56
N ALA A 18 8.91 -10.48 1.63
CA ALA A 18 7.59 -10.75 2.19
C ALA A 18 6.90 -9.49 2.74
N ALA A 19 7.62 -8.66 3.50
CA ALA A 19 7.07 -7.41 4.05
C ALA A 19 6.68 -6.42 2.94
N ILE A 20 7.50 -6.33 1.89
CA ILE A 20 7.23 -5.47 0.74
C ILE A 20 5.97 -5.93 0.00
N VAL A 21 5.83 -7.23 -0.28
CA VAL A 21 4.66 -7.77 -1.00
C VAL A 21 3.37 -7.53 -0.19
N LEU A 22 3.39 -7.81 1.12
CA LEU A 22 2.24 -7.57 1.98
C LEU A 22 1.85 -6.08 2.00
N SER A 23 2.84 -5.20 2.18
CA SER A 23 2.60 -3.74 2.21
C SER A 23 2.06 -3.24 0.87
N ALA A 24 2.59 -3.72 -0.25
CA ALA A 24 2.13 -3.37 -1.58
C ALA A 24 0.67 -3.82 -1.82
N CYS A 25 0.32 -5.05 -1.43
CA CYS A 25 -1.05 -5.54 -1.52
C CYS A 25 -2.03 -4.68 -0.71
N PHE A 26 -1.66 -4.26 0.50
CA PHE A 26 -2.50 -3.39 1.32
C PHE A 26 -2.69 -2.01 0.70
N ILE A 27 -1.61 -1.38 0.24
CA ILE A 27 -1.66 -0.03 -0.34
C ILE A 27 -2.45 -0.05 -1.65
N LEU A 28 -2.10 -0.95 -2.59
CA LEU A 28 -2.79 -1.06 -3.87
C LEU A 28 -4.23 -1.53 -3.72
N GLY A 29 -4.48 -2.48 -2.82
CA GLY A 29 -5.83 -2.94 -2.49
C GLY A 29 -6.69 -1.82 -1.91
N GLY A 30 -6.14 -1.01 -1.00
CA GLY A 30 -6.82 0.16 -0.46
C GLY A 30 -7.14 1.21 -1.52
N ILE A 31 -6.20 1.52 -2.40
CA ILE A 31 -6.43 2.44 -3.52
C ILE A 31 -7.51 1.90 -4.46
N ALA A 32 -7.42 0.64 -4.87
CA ALA A 32 -8.40 0.02 -5.76
C ALA A 32 -9.80 -0.01 -5.13
N PHE A 33 -9.89 -0.35 -3.84
CA PHE A 33 -11.13 -0.31 -3.08
C PHE A 33 -11.74 1.09 -3.08
N LEU A 34 -10.94 2.12 -2.77
CA LEU A 34 -11.42 3.51 -2.77
C LEU A 34 -11.88 3.97 -4.14
N ILE A 35 -11.21 3.56 -5.22
CA ILE A 35 -11.64 3.87 -6.60
C ILE A 35 -12.99 3.22 -6.91
N VAL A 36 -13.13 1.92 -6.64
CA VAL A 36 -14.39 1.19 -6.89
C VAL A 36 -15.52 1.78 -6.07
N TRP A 37 -15.26 2.06 -4.80
CA TRP A 37 -16.23 2.69 -3.91
C TRP A 37 -16.62 4.09 -4.39
N ALA A 38 -15.66 4.90 -4.83
CA ALA A 38 -15.93 6.22 -5.39
C ALA A 38 -16.81 6.15 -6.65
N LEU A 39 -16.55 5.19 -7.54
CA LEU A 39 -17.36 4.99 -8.74
C LEU A 39 -18.81 4.60 -8.39
N GLN A 40 -18.99 3.68 -7.43
CA GLN A 40 -20.32 3.24 -7.00
C GLN A 40 -21.11 4.31 -6.24
N THR A 41 -20.42 5.12 -5.43
CA THR A 41 -21.06 6.15 -4.59
C THR A 41 -21.34 7.44 -5.34
N ALA A 42 -20.42 7.88 -6.21
CA ALA A 42 -20.59 9.12 -6.96
C ALA A 42 -21.51 8.95 -8.19
N TYR A 43 -21.50 7.76 -8.80
CA TYR A 43 -22.32 7.42 -9.96
C TYR A 43 -23.12 6.14 -9.72
N PRO A 44 -24.05 6.13 -8.74
CA PRO A 44 -24.95 5.00 -8.58
C PRO A 44 -25.72 4.83 -9.89
N LEU A 45 -25.62 3.63 -10.47
CA LEU A 45 -26.45 3.24 -11.60
C LEU A 45 -27.90 3.26 -11.09
N ALA A 46 -28.64 4.30 -11.46
CA ALA A 46 -30.06 4.44 -11.17
C ALA A 46 -30.86 3.31 -11.83
#